data_AF-A0A7X7E7M8-F1
#
_entry.id   AF-A0A7X7E7M8-F1
#
_cell.length_a   1.000
_cell.length_b   1.000
_cell.length_c   1.000
_cell.angle_alpha   90.00
_cell.angle_beta   90.00
_cell.angle_gamma   90.00
#
_symmetry.space_group_name_H-M   'P 1'
#
loop_
_entity.id
_entity.type
_entity.pdbx_description
1 polymer ?
#
loop_
_entity_poly.entity_id
_entity_poly.type
_entity_poly.pdbx_seq_one_letter_code
_entity_poly.pdbx_strand_id
1 'polypeptide(L)'
;ANLGVLKFLVLDEVHTYTGRQGADVAYLIRRLKQHTGTTGELLCIGTSATVQSTEGEDASVAISDFATKLFGEEFEPGSVITEAYDEPLHQGNGVLPDKVLVTDDMLSSPEDSEEKTRTLAEALLGSKIPDDATLRTMGDLLGSQRTVQFIEKVLFKNSMSLADLVEAYRVEVRSSSTDEECWRELRAAFLAGMKAEIDVRGQNQKRIIPKIHSFFSQGREIKSCITPDAPHLNDAGEVTCPECAKKNKNRIIKTFPLIFCRACGQEYYGVEIAEDGTLRPRDIDDIDVEGKPAYIFLGRHDPEKTPPPDQWLTKTGKVQGKYQEYADLEQADYCPECNKLYMSGRTEPCLCPTKMKVTVVPYPFLFCPSGECGVYYDRRPREFNKLFSFGTVGRSTATDVIVSHTLNALPEGERKILVFSDNRQDTALQAAHMNNIQKRLHFRRALYTVLKAKGQMELLEIGDEIFKVFEREGVMPKFSRFGGGSNLMMGSSRVEENAFKEYLLFNTVIELGSSQRRNQPNLEDVGLLRISYRNMDKLACAAD
;
A
#
# COMPACT_ATOMS: atom_id res chain seq x y z
N ALA A 1 -46.10 28.74 -20.14
CA ALA A 1 -44.70 29.12 -19.84
C ALA A 1 -44.54 29.11 -18.33
N ASN A 2 -43.62 28.31 -17.78
CA ASN A 2 -43.38 28.22 -16.33
C ASN A 2 -42.53 29.41 -15.87
N LEU A 3 -43.04 30.63 -16.11
CA LEU A 3 -42.44 31.87 -15.64
C LEU A 3 -42.50 31.88 -14.10
N GLY A 4 -41.35 32.08 -13.45
CA GLY A 4 -41.27 32.22 -11.98
C GLY A 4 -41.32 30.93 -11.14
N VAL A 5 -41.23 29.73 -11.75
CA VAL A 5 -41.18 28.46 -10.98
C VAL A 5 -39.80 28.23 -10.35
N LEU A 6 -38.74 28.66 -11.01
CA LEU A 6 -37.36 28.45 -10.56
C LEU A 6 -36.97 29.54 -9.55
N LYS A 7 -36.83 29.15 -8.27
CA LYS A 7 -36.47 30.07 -7.17
C LYS A 7 -35.01 30.03 -6.77
N PHE A 8 -34.33 28.91 -7.04
CA PHE A 8 -32.95 28.66 -6.62
C PHE A 8 -32.13 28.08 -7.77
N LEU A 9 -30.88 28.49 -7.87
CA LEU A 9 -29.86 27.89 -8.72
C LEU A 9 -28.63 27.61 -7.86
N VAL A 10 -28.35 26.32 -7.64
CA VAL A 10 -27.19 25.88 -6.87
C VAL A 10 -26.18 25.28 -7.83
N LEU A 11 -24.95 25.82 -7.82
CA LEU A 11 -23.81 25.25 -8.54
C LEU A 11 -22.77 24.77 -7.55
N ASP A 12 -22.37 23.51 -7.70
CA ASP A 12 -21.32 22.93 -6.89
C ASP A 12 -19.95 23.09 -7.56
N GLU A 13 -18.91 23.21 -6.75
CA GLU A 13 -17.51 23.37 -7.16
C GLU A 13 -17.28 24.49 -8.18
N VAL A 14 -17.78 25.69 -7.89
CA VAL A 14 -17.74 26.81 -8.83
C VAL A 14 -16.32 27.23 -9.25
N HIS A 15 -15.29 26.89 -8.47
CA HIS A 15 -13.89 27.11 -8.83
C HIS A 15 -13.43 26.31 -10.06
N THR A 16 -14.15 25.25 -10.43
CA THR A 16 -13.87 24.49 -11.65
C THR A 16 -14.27 25.28 -12.91
N TYR A 17 -15.16 26.27 -12.78
CA TYR A 17 -15.68 27.07 -13.88
C TYR A 17 -14.82 28.30 -14.15
N THR A 18 -13.55 28.10 -14.52
CA THR A 18 -12.62 29.18 -14.87
C THR A 18 -12.34 29.25 -16.38
N GLY A 19 -11.78 30.37 -16.82
CA GLY A 19 -11.40 30.58 -18.22
C GLY A 19 -12.56 30.41 -19.21
N ARG A 20 -12.33 29.66 -20.30
CA ARG A 20 -13.32 29.46 -21.37
C ARG A 20 -14.55 28.68 -20.90
N GLN A 21 -14.35 27.61 -20.11
CA GLN A 21 -15.46 26.81 -19.58
C GLN A 21 -16.36 27.63 -18.65
N GLY A 22 -15.75 28.48 -17.82
CA GLY A 22 -16.51 29.43 -16.98
C GLY A 22 -17.39 30.38 -17.78
N ALA A 23 -16.87 30.94 -18.88
CA ALA A 23 -17.64 31.82 -19.75
C ALA A 23 -18.85 31.11 -20.39
N ASP A 24 -18.67 29.87 -20.86
CA ASP A 24 -19.75 29.08 -21.46
C ASP A 24 -20.88 28.81 -20.45
N VAL A 25 -20.53 28.40 -19.22
CA VAL A 25 -21.50 28.18 -18.13
C VAL A 25 -22.22 29.48 -17.79
N ALA A 26 -21.48 30.59 -17.70
CA ALA A 26 -22.04 31.91 -17.42
C ALA A 26 -23.08 32.35 -18.49
N TYR A 27 -22.84 32.03 -19.77
CA TYR A 27 -23.81 32.27 -20.84
C TYR A 27 -25.06 31.38 -20.71
N LEU A 28 -24.89 30.11 -20.35
CA LEU A 28 -26.01 29.19 -20.14
C LEU A 28 -26.90 29.65 -18.98
N ILE A 29 -26.32 30.12 -17.88
CA ILE A 29 -27.08 30.65 -16.73
C ILE A 29 -27.91 31.86 -17.17
N ARG A 30 -27.31 32.80 -17.92
CA ARG A 30 -28.04 33.97 -18.44
C ARG A 30 -29.18 33.58 -19.37
N ARG A 31 -28.96 32.60 -20.26
CA ARG A 31 -30.02 32.07 -21.14
C ARG A 31 -31.13 31.38 -20.36
N LEU A 32 -30.78 30.60 -19.34
CA LEU A 32 -31.75 29.96 -18.45
C LEU A 32 -32.65 31.02 -17.83
N LYS A 33 -32.05 32.04 -17.19
CA LYS A 33 -32.78 33.16 -16.57
C LYS A 33 -33.66 33.92 -17.54
N GLN A 34 -33.17 34.20 -18.74
CA GLN A 34 -33.96 34.85 -19.80
C GLN A 34 -35.17 34.00 -20.21
N HIS A 35 -34.98 32.68 -20.35
CA HIS A 35 -36.03 31.76 -20.77
C HIS A 35 -37.08 31.51 -19.66
N THR A 36 -36.67 31.58 -18.39
CA THR A 36 -37.56 31.41 -17.23
C THR A 36 -38.13 32.72 -16.70
N GLY A 37 -37.66 33.87 -17.19
CA GLY A 37 -38.05 35.19 -16.72
C GLY A 37 -37.62 35.48 -15.28
N THR A 38 -36.49 34.92 -14.83
CA THR A 38 -36.05 34.97 -13.42
C THR A 38 -34.78 35.80 -13.20
N THR A 39 -34.44 36.69 -14.13
CA THR A 39 -33.31 37.62 -13.98
C THR A 39 -33.56 38.54 -12.79
N GLY A 40 -32.62 38.63 -11.84
CA GLY A 40 -32.77 39.44 -10.62
C GLY A 40 -33.67 38.82 -9.54
N GLU A 41 -34.40 37.74 -9.84
CA GLU A 41 -35.29 37.05 -8.89
C GLU A 41 -34.75 35.68 -8.44
N LEU A 42 -33.83 35.10 -9.21
CA LEU A 42 -33.29 33.77 -8.96
C LEU A 42 -32.19 33.80 -7.89
N LEU A 43 -32.43 33.17 -6.73
CA LEU A 43 -31.39 33.05 -5.70
C LEU A 43 -30.29 32.09 -6.16
N CYS A 44 -29.09 32.63 -6.36
CA CYS A 44 -27.94 31.89 -6.85
C CYS A 44 -27.02 31.52 -5.68
N ILE A 45 -26.66 30.24 -5.59
CA ILE A 45 -25.78 29.70 -4.54
C ILE A 45 -24.64 28.97 -5.24
N GLY A 46 -23.40 29.30 -4.88
CA GLY A 46 -22.21 28.61 -5.35
C GLY A 46 -21.42 28.04 -4.18
N THR A 47 -21.06 26.77 -4.24
CA THR A 47 -20.12 26.14 -3.29
C THR A 47 -18.74 26.00 -3.94
N SER A 48 -17.67 26.18 -3.17
CA SER A 48 -16.30 26.06 -3.66
C SER A 48 -15.36 25.59 -2.56
N ALA A 49 -14.53 24.58 -2.85
CA ALA A 49 -13.48 24.13 -1.93
C ALA A 49 -12.26 25.05 -1.87
N THR A 50 -11.92 25.74 -2.97
CA THR A 50 -10.72 26.60 -3.03
C THR A 50 -10.95 27.74 -4.01
N VAL A 51 -10.73 28.97 -3.58
CA VAL A 51 -10.54 30.09 -4.50
C VAL A 51 -9.20 30.70 -4.15
N GLN A 52 -8.23 30.54 -5.05
CA GLN A 52 -6.91 31.17 -4.91
C GLN A 52 -7.11 32.68 -4.96
N SER A 53 -6.98 33.34 -3.81
CA SER A 53 -6.75 34.79 -3.78
C SER A 53 -5.31 35.05 -4.21
N THR A 54 -5.12 35.95 -5.17
CA THR A 54 -3.83 36.58 -5.45
C THR A 54 -3.29 37.23 -4.16
N GLU A 55 -1.98 37.10 -3.90
CA GLU A 55 -1.37 37.65 -2.67
C GLU A 55 -1.71 39.15 -2.51
N GLY A 56 -2.42 39.49 -1.43
CA GLY A 56 -2.76 40.88 -1.06
C GLY A 56 -4.19 41.33 -1.35
N GLU A 57 -5.04 40.52 -2.00
CA GLU A 57 -6.47 40.81 -2.18
C GLU A 57 -7.32 40.11 -1.10
N ASP A 58 -8.39 40.79 -0.65
CA ASP A 58 -9.40 40.17 0.21
C ASP A 58 -10.11 39.06 -0.58
N ALA A 59 -9.89 37.80 -0.17
CA ALA A 59 -10.44 36.63 -0.82
C ALA A 59 -11.96 36.72 -1.02
N SER A 60 -12.67 37.38 -0.09
CA SER A 60 -14.12 37.56 -0.15
C SER A 60 -14.54 38.41 -1.34
N VAL A 61 -13.77 39.46 -1.67
CA VAL A 61 -14.02 40.34 -2.82
C VAL A 61 -13.78 39.61 -4.14
N ALA A 62 -12.68 38.86 -4.23
CA ALA A 62 -12.38 38.08 -5.44
C ALA A 62 -13.45 37.00 -5.71
N ILE A 63 -13.90 36.31 -4.66
CA ILE A 63 -14.96 35.29 -4.75
C ILE A 63 -16.29 35.93 -5.18
N SER A 64 -16.67 37.06 -4.58
CA SER A 64 -17.92 37.74 -4.89
C SER A 64 -17.94 38.27 -6.32
N ASP A 65 -16.82 38.81 -6.81
CA ASP A 65 -16.65 39.25 -8.21
C ASP A 65 -16.76 38.08 -9.20
N PHE A 66 -16.14 36.95 -8.87
CA PHE A 66 -16.22 35.74 -9.67
C PHE A 66 -17.66 35.22 -9.75
N ALA A 67 -18.34 35.09 -8.60
CA ALA A 67 -19.74 34.69 -8.53
C ALA A 67 -20.63 35.66 -9.32
N THR A 68 -20.40 36.96 -9.20
CA THR A 68 -21.12 38.00 -9.94
C THR A 68 -21.00 37.80 -11.45
N LYS A 69 -19.80 37.54 -11.95
CA LYS A 69 -19.57 37.27 -13.38
C LYS A 69 -20.19 35.95 -13.83
N LEU A 70 -20.08 34.89 -13.03
CA LEU A 70 -20.61 33.57 -13.35
C LEU A 70 -22.14 33.60 -13.42
N PHE A 71 -22.80 34.00 -12.34
CA PHE A 71 -24.25 33.97 -12.22
C PHE A 71 -24.95 35.14 -12.93
N GLY A 72 -24.26 36.27 -13.10
CA GLY A 72 -24.87 37.49 -13.64
C GLY A 72 -25.87 38.15 -12.66
N GLU A 73 -25.66 38.00 -11.36
CA GLU A 73 -26.34 38.73 -10.27
C GLU A 73 -25.28 39.39 -9.41
N GLU A 74 -25.66 40.41 -8.64
CA GLU A 74 -24.75 41.07 -7.69
C GLU A 74 -24.51 40.17 -6.46
N PHE A 75 -23.24 39.96 -6.14
CA PHE A 75 -22.81 39.33 -4.88
C PHE A 75 -21.93 40.33 -4.12
N GLU A 76 -22.34 40.68 -2.91
CA GLU A 76 -21.53 41.47 -1.99
C GLU A 76 -20.48 40.59 -1.29
N PRO A 77 -19.34 41.13 -0.84
CA PRO A 77 -18.35 40.37 -0.06
C PRO A 77 -18.95 39.69 1.18
N GLY A 78 -19.95 40.31 1.82
CA GLY A 78 -20.69 39.71 2.94
C GLY A 78 -21.58 38.52 2.59
N SER A 79 -21.76 38.24 1.29
CA SER A 79 -22.45 37.04 0.80
C SER A 79 -21.53 35.82 0.79
N VAL A 80 -20.22 36.02 0.95
CA VAL A 80 -19.24 34.94 1.05
C VAL A 80 -19.26 34.40 2.47
N ILE A 81 -19.81 33.20 2.63
CA ILE A 81 -19.84 32.49 3.90
C ILE A 81 -18.60 31.60 3.95
N THR A 82 -17.67 31.91 4.85
CA THR A 82 -16.47 31.11 5.10
C THR A 82 -16.63 30.27 6.36
N GLU A 83 -15.71 29.32 6.56
CA GLU A 83 -15.62 28.58 7.81
C GLU A 83 -15.16 29.50 8.96
N ALA A 84 -15.75 29.28 10.13
CA ALA A 84 -15.30 29.90 11.38
C ALA A 84 -14.89 28.78 12.33
N TYR A 85 -13.69 28.89 12.89
CA TYR A 85 -13.16 27.92 13.82
C TYR A 85 -13.40 28.38 15.26
N ASP A 86 -13.95 27.50 16.09
CA ASP A 86 -13.99 27.72 17.53
C ASP A 86 -12.62 27.32 18.10
N GLU A 87 -11.87 28.29 18.63
CA GLU A 87 -10.57 27.99 19.25
C GLU A 87 -10.75 27.10 20.49
N PRO A 88 -9.78 26.21 20.78
CA PRO A 88 -9.89 25.32 21.93
C PRO A 88 -10.08 26.08 23.24
N LEU A 89 -11.01 25.60 24.06
CA LEU A 89 -11.31 26.20 25.36
C LEU A 89 -10.21 25.85 26.36
N HIS A 90 -9.28 26.79 26.55
CA HIS A 90 -8.26 26.72 27.60
C HIS A 90 -8.75 27.37 28.89
N GLN A 91 -8.54 26.69 30.03
CA GLN A 91 -8.81 27.25 31.35
C GLN A 91 -7.51 27.44 32.15
N GLY A 92 -7.28 28.64 32.67
CA GLY A 92 -6.15 28.96 33.55
C GLY A 92 -4.76 28.78 32.93
N ASN A 93 -3.71 28.81 33.77
CA ASN A 93 -2.32 28.68 33.34
C ASN A 93 -1.86 27.24 33.06
N GLY A 94 -2.77 26.26 33.19
CA GLY A 94 -2.47 24.84 33.01
C GLY A 94 -1.80 24.20 34.22
N VAL A 95 -2.29 23.03 34.63
CA VAL A 95 -1.71 22.12 35.64
C VAL A 95 -0.76 21.17 34.93
N LEU A 96 0.42 20.97 35.51
CA LEU A 96 1.41 20.00 35.06
C LEU A 96 2.15 19.44 36.27
N PRO A 97 2.09 18.13 36.53
CA PRO A 97 2.87 17.51 37.61
C PRO A 97 4.38 17.63 37.36
N ASP A 98 5.22 17.72 38.40
CA ASP A 98 6.68 17.89 38.26
C ASP A 98 7.36 16.78 37.45
N LYS A 99 6.80 15.57 37.47
CA LYS A 99 7.28 14.40 36.72
C LYS A 99 6.15 13.83 35.87
N VAL A 100 6.51 13.10 34.82
CA VAL A 100 5.54 12.30 34.05
C VAL A 100 5.07 11.13 34.93
N LEU A 101 3.78 11.11 35.27
CA LEU A 101 3.17 10.05 36.08
C LEU A 101 2.58 8.92 35.24
N VAL A 102 2.48 9.12 33.93
CA VAL A 102 1.97 8.13 32.97
C VAL A 102 2.98 6.99 32.84
N THR A 103 2.50 5.76 32.99
CA THR A 103 3.31 4.54 32.85
C THR A 103 2.93 3.78 31.58
N ASP A 104 3.82 2.90 31.11
CA ASP A 104 3.55 2.06 29.93
C ASP A 104 2.39 1.09 30.16
N ASP A 105 2.22 0.60 31.39
CA ASP A 105 1.12 -0.29 31.75
C ASP A 105 -0.25 0.39 31.54
N MET A 106 -0.38 1.67 31.91
CA MET A 106 -1.59 2.47 31.68
C MET A 106 -1.93 2.61 30.17
N LEU A 107 -0.92 2.56 29.31
CA LEU A 107 -1.05 2.73 27.85
C LEU A 107 -1.19 1.39 27.11
N SER A 108 -0.89 0.27 27.76
CA SER A 108 -0.79 -1.06 27.13
C SER A 108 -2.14 -1.74 26.87
N SER A 109 -3.16 -1.43 27.68
CA SER A 109 -4.48 -2.06 27.53
C SER A 109 -5.15 -1.63 26.22
N PRO A 110 -5.59 -2.56 25.36
CA PRO A 110 -6.34 -2.23 24.15
C PRO A 110 -7.80 -1.86 24.43
N GLU A 111 -8.31 -2.09 25.64
CA GLU A 111 -9.66 -1.72 26.01
C GLU A 111 -9.78 -0.20 26.15
N ASP A 112 -10.85 0.32 25.55
CA ASP A 112 -11.15 1.74 25.48
C ASP A 112 -12.35 2.03 26.40
N SER A 113 -12.05 2.14 27.70
CA SER A 113 -13.05 2.28 28.79
C SER A 113 -13.00 3.66 29.47
N GLU A 114 -14.11 4.04 30.10
CA GLU A 114 -14.18 5.27 30.91
C GLU A 114 -13.19 5.23 32.09
N GLU A 115 -12.98 4.05 32.68
CA GLU A 115 -12.04 3.86 33.79
C GLU A 115 -10.59 4.10 33.36
N LYS A 116 -10.23 3.67 32.15
CA LYS A 116 -8.91 3.97 31.59
C LYS A 116 -8.76 5.46 31.32
N THR A 117 -9.80 6.11 30.79
CA THR A 117 -9.79 7.56 30.56
C THR A 117 -9.60 8.32 31.87
N ARG A 118 -10.28 7.91 32.94
CA ARG A 118 -10.10 8.45 34.29
C ARG A 118 -8.68 8.26 34.78
N THR A 119 -8.14 7.05 34.72
CA THR A 119 -6.76 6.74 35.15
C THR A 119 -5.73 7.62 34.43
N LEU A 120 -5.87 7.80 33.11
CA LEU A 120 -4.99 8.66 32.33
C LEU A 120 -5.17 10.14 32.69
N ALA A 121 -6.40 10.60 32.88
CA ALA A 121 -6.68 11.98 33.26
C ALA A 121 -6.13 12.31 34.67
N GLU A 122 -6.26 11.41 35.64
CA GLU A 122 -5.67 11.54 36.97
C GLU A 122 -4.14 11.62 36.91
N ALA A 123 -3.51 10.78 36.10
CA ALA A 123 -2.05 10.82 35.90
C ALA A 123 -1.59 12.13 35.24
N LEU A 124 -2.35 12.66 34.28
CA LEU A 124 -2.07 13.93 33.60
C LEU A 124 -2.26 15.15 34.52
N LEU A 125 -3.24 15.10 35.42
CA LEU A 125 -3.55 16.17 36.37
C LEU A 125 -2.69 16.10 37.65
N GLY A 126 -2.20 14.91 38.01
CA GLY A 126 -1.49 14.66 39.27
C GLY A 126 -2.41 14.63 40.50
N SER A 127 -3.71 14.49 40.31
CA SER A 127 -4.72 14.48 41.37
C SER A 127 -5.87 13.53 41.02
N LYS A 128 -6.58 13.05 42.05
CA LYS A 128 -7.75 12.21 41.86
C LYS A 128 -8.93 13.02 41.33
N ILE A 129 -9.68 12.41 40.41
CA ILE A 129 -10.92 12.98 39.86
C ILE A 129 -12.11 12.41 40.65
N PRO A 130 -13.14 13.22 41.00
CA PRO A 130 -14.32 12.74 41.73
C PRO A 130 -14.98 11.51 41.09
N ASP A 131 -15.39 10.52 41.89
CA ASP A 131 -15.92 9.23 41.39
C ASP A 131 -17.17 9.39 40.51
N ASP A 132 -17.96 10.45 40.72
CA ASP A 132 -19.15 10.80 39.95
C ASP A 132 -18.85 11.65 38.69
N ALA A 133 -17.57 11.94 38.42
CA ALA A 133 -17.17 12.73 37.26
C ALA A 133 -17.56 12.02 35.95
N THR A 134 -18.29 12.75 35.11
CA THR A 134 -18.68 12.31 33.78
C THR A 134 -17.55 12.51 32.76
N LEU A 135 -17.68 11.94 31.56
CA LEU A 135 -16.79 12.26 30.43
C LEU A 135 -16.69 13.77 30.16
N ARG A 136 -17.78 14.52 30.39
CA ARG A 136 -17.80 15.98 30.24
C ARG A 136 -16.97 16.67 31.33
N THR A 137 -17.14 16.25 32.58
CA THR A 137 -16.36 16.75 33.71
C THR A 137 -14.86 16.49 33.51
N MET A 138 -14.50 15.30 33.02
CA MET A 138 -13.10 14.98 32.69
C MET A 138 -12.58 15.85 31.53
N GLY A 139 -13.40 16.12 30.52
CA GLY A 139 -13.03 17.01 29.42
C GLY A 139 -12.75 18.43 29.90
N ASP A 140 -13.58 18.98 30.77
CA ASP A 140 -13.37 20.30 31.37
C ASP A 140 -12.06 20.35 32.18
N LEU A 141 -11.80 19.33 33.01
CA LEU A 141 -10.57 19.22 33.80
C LEU A 141 -9.32 19.12 32.92
N LEU A 142 -9.37 18.31 31.85
CA LEU A 142 -8.27 18.19 30.89
C LEU A 142 -7.97 19.51 30.19
N GLY A 143 -8.92 20.43 30.07
CA GLY A 143 -8.66 21.78 29.52
C GLY A 143 -7.87 22.70 30.41
N SER A 144 -7.75 22.33 31.67
CA SER A 144 -6.83 22.94 32.62
C SER A 144 -5.49 22.21 32.66
N GLN A 145 -5.21 21.23 31.80
CA GLN A 145 -3.97 20.44 31.82
C GLN A 145 -3.00 20.91 30.72
N ARG A 146 -1.71 21.09 31.06
CA ARG A 146 -0.75 21.78 30.20
C ARG A 146 -0.37 21.03 28.92
N THR A 147 -0.28 19.71 28.96
CA THR A 147 -0.06 18.84 27.80
C THR A 147 -1.21 18.95 26.80
N VAL A 148 -2.45 18.92 27.28
CA VAL A 148 -3.65 19.05 26.45
C VAL A 148 -3.71 20.44 25.81
N GLN A 149 -3.47 21.50 26.58
CA GLN A 149 -3.37 22.87 26.06
C GLN A 149 -2.26 23.03 25.02
N PHE A 150 -1.12 22.35 25.20
CA PHE A 150 -0.03 22.35 24.23
C PHE A 150 -0.46 21.68 22.91
N ILE A 151 -1.07 20.48 22.99
CA ILE A 151 -1.58 19.76 21.81
C ILE A 151 -2.60 20.63 21.07
N GLU A 152 -3.57 21.18 21.80
CA GLU A 152 -4.61 22.06 21.26
C GLU A 152 -3.99 23.31 20.61
N LYS A 153 -3.06 23.99 21.27
CA LYS A 153 -2.39 25.18 20.72
C LYS A 153 -1.60 24.87 19.44
N VAL A 154 -0.81 23.81 19.43
CA VAL A 154 0.16 23.54 18.36
C VAL A 154 -0.51 22.88 17.16
N LEU A 155 -1.42 21.94 17.39
CA LEU A 155 -2.05 21.16 16.33
C LEU A 155 -3.36 21.76 15.78
N PHE A 156 -3.91 22.80 16.40
CA PHE A 156 -5.15 23.42 15.91
C PHE A 156 -4.98 24.11 14.54
N LYS A 157 -3.80 24.69 14.26
CA LYS A 157 -3.51 25.36 12.98
C LYS A 157 -2.44 24.66 12.14
N ASN A 158 -1.71 23.71 12.72
CA ASN A 158 -0.57 23.06 12.05
C ASN A 158 -0.65 21.54 12.15
N SER A 159 -0.14 20.85 11.13
CA SER A 159 0.19 19.44 11.20
C SER A 159 1.67 19.27 11.56
N MET A 160 1.99 18.33 12.46
CA MET A 160 3.37 17.99 12.80
C MET A 160 3.61 16.49 12.70
N SER A 161 4.86 16.10 12.44
CA SER A 161 5.27 14.71 12.65
C SER A 161 5.26 14.39 14.13
N LEU A 162 5.12 13.11 14.50
CA LEU A 162 5.16 12.72 15.91
C LEU A 162 6.51 13.04 16.56
N ALA A 163 7.61 12.94 15.80
CA ALA A 163 8.94 13.27 16.28
C ALA A 163 9.08 14.77 16.59
N ASP A 164 8.66 15.64 15.67
CA ASP A 164 8.71 17.09 15.87
C ASP A 164 7.78 17.53 17.01
N LEU A 165 6.62 16.86 17.17
CA LEU A 165 5.69 17.14 18.27
C LEU A 165 6.32 16.82 19.63
N VAL A 166 7.00 15.68 19.75
CA VAL A 166 7.73 15.28 20.98
C VAL A 166 8.86 16.26 21.26
N GLU A 167 9.64 16.63 20.25
CA GLU A 167 10.73 17.59 20.40
C GLU A 167 10.21 18.96 20.86
N ALA A 168 9.18 19.50 20.20
CA ALA A 168 8.55 20.77 20.57
C ALA A 168 7.96 20.71 21.99
N TYR A 169 7.31 19.61 22.36
CA TYR A 169 6.75 19.44 23.70
C TYR A 169 7.83 19.41 24.78
N ARG A 170 8.94 18.69 24.53
CA ARG A 170 10.09 18.67 25.43
C ARG A 170 10.66 20.07 25.60
N VAL A 171 10.86 20.82 24.52
CA VAL A 171 11.45 22.17 24.60
C VAL A 171 10.52 23.16 25.31
N GLU A 172 9.23 23.18 25.00
CA GLU A 172 8.29 24.18 25.51
C GLU A 172 7.72 23.85 26.90
N VAL A 173 7.48 22.56 27.20
CA VAL A 173 6.71 22.14 28.38
C VAL A 173 7.52 21.24 29.32
N ARG A 174 8.32 20.30 28.79
CA ARG A 174 9.01 19.24 29.55
C ARG A 174 10.53 19.22 29.32
N SER A 175 11.21 20.34 29.57
CA SER A 175 12.64 20.49 29.23
C SER A 175 13.61 19.60 30.02
N SER A 176 13.15 19.04 31.13
CA SER A 176 13.89 18.13 32.00
C SER A 176 13.58 16.64 31.78
N SER A 177 12.65 16.29 30.88
CA SER A 177 12.22 14.91 30.63
C SER A 177 12.83 14.33 29.36
N THR A 178 12.86 13.00 29.26
CA THR A 178 13.32 12.31 28.05
C THR A 178 12.27 12.33 26.94
N ASP A 179 12.66 12.04 25.70
CA ASP A 179 11.73 11.93 24.56
C ASP A 179 10.68 10.82 24.78
N GLU A 180 11.09 9.72 25.41
CA GLU A 180 10.20 8.60 25.76
C GLU A 180 9.16 9.01 26.82
N GLU A 181 9.58 9.75 27.84
CA GLU A 181 8.67 10.33 28.84
C GLU A 181 7.67 11.31 28.23
N CYS A 182 8.17 12.22 27.40
CA CYS A 182 7.36 13.20 26.67
C CYS A 182 6.34 12.51 25.77
N TRP A 183 6.75 11.47 25.04
CA TRP A 183 5.87 10.70 24.19
C TRP A 183 4.78 9.96 24.97
N ARG A 184 5.10 9.36 26.13
CA ARG A 184 4.10 8.71 26.99
C ARG A 184 3.04 9.69 27.47
N GLU A 185 3.46 10.88 27.91
CA GLU A 185 2.53 11.92 28.38
C GLU A 185 1.63 12.45 27.25
N LEU A 186 2.20 12.74 26.07
CA LEU A 186 1.43 13.14 24.88
C LEU A 186 0.44 12.04 24.47
N ARG A 187 0.88 10.78 24.46
CA ARG A 187 0.03 9.64 24.11
C ARG A 187 -1.14 9.47 25.10
N ALA A 188 -0.91 9.64 26.40
CA ALA A 188 -1.98 9.66 27.39
C ALA A 188 -2.97 10.81 27.16
N ALA A 189 -2.48 12.02 26.85
CA ALA A 189 -3.32 13.17 26.56
C ALA A 189 -4.21 12.94 25.33
N PHE A 190 -3.67 12.36 24.25
CA PHE A 190 -4.48 11.95 23.09
C PHE A 190 -5.55 10.93 23.47
N LEU A 191 -5.17 9.84 24.14
CA LEU A 191 -6.11 8.77 24.50
C LEU A 191 -7.23 9.26 25.43
N ALA A 192 -6.88 10.06 26.46
CA ALA A 192 -7.86 10.63 27.36
C ALA A 192 -8.77 11.65 26.64
N GLY A 193 -8.19 12.53 25.82
CA GLY A 193 -8.91 13.56 25.06
C GLY A 193 -9.83 13.00 23.97
N MET A 194 -9.51 11.83 23.39
CA MET A 194 -10.36 11.13 22.41
C MET A 194 -11.66 10.57 23.03
N LYS A 195 -11.70 10.45 24.36
CA LYS A 195 -12.87 9.91 25.09
C LYS A 195 -13.62 10.97 25.87
N ALA A 196 -12.88 11.86 26.55
CA ALA A 196 -13.41 12.98 27.28
C ALA A 196 -14.22 13.91 26.38
N GLU A 197 -15.27 14.52 26.93
CA GLU A 197 -16.23 15.33 26.18
C GLU A 197 -16.17 16.79 26.58
N ILE A 198 -16.41 17.68 25.62
CA ILE A 198 -16.57 19.11 25.84
C ILE A 198 -17.85 19.57 25.15
N ASP A 199 -18.43 20.64 25.66
CA ASP A 199 -19.60 21.27 25.07
C ASP A 199 -19.17 22.36 24.08
N VAL A 200 -19.46 22.11 22.80
CA VAL A 200 -19.21 23.06 21.72
C VAL A 200 -20.56 23.40 21.10
N ARG A 201 -21.02 24.63 21.37
CA ARG A 201 -22.31 25.17 20.88
C ARG A 201 -23.53 24.31 21.25
N GLY A 202 -23.56 23.76 22.47
CA GLY A 202 -24.67 22.94 22.97
C GLY A 202 -24.63 21.49 22.48
N GLN A 203 -23.52 21.05 21.88
CA GLN A 203 -23.29 19.68 21.44
C GLN A 203 -22.07 19.10 22.15
N ASN A 204 -22.21 17.90 22.71
CA ASN A 204 -21.09 17.16 23.24
C ASN A 204 -20.21 16.66 22.09
N GLN A 205 -18.93 17.01 22.14
CA GLN A 205 -17.90 16.56 21.21
C GLN A 205 -16.71 16.00 21.99
N LYS A 206 -15.92 15.15 21.36
CA LYS A 206 -14.67 14.68 21.97
C LYS A 206 -13.69 15.84 22.06
N ARG A 207 -12.94 15.94 23.17
CA ARG A 207 -12.01 17.05 23.39
C ARG A 207 -10.91 17.10 22.33
N ILE A 208 -10.36 15.94 21.98
CA ILE A 208 -9.33 15.81 20.95
C ILE A 208 -9.81 14.82 19.88
N ILE A 209 -9.89 15.28 18.64
CA ILE A 209 -10.23 14.46 17.47
C ILE A 209 -9.00 14.45 16.55
N PRO A 210 -8.01 13.57 16.77
CA PRO A 210 -6.77 13.60 16.01
C PRO A 210 -7.01 13.14 14.57
N LYS A 211 -6.45 13.86 13.60
CA LYS A 211 -6.28 13.40 12.21
C LYS A 211 -4.85 12.90 12.03
N ILE A 212 -4.71 11.60 11.77
CA ILE A 212 -3.41 10.97 11.52
C ILE A 212 -3.24 10.81 10.02
N HIS A 213 -2.15 11.38 9.49
CA HIS A 213 -1.76 11.22 8.09
C HIS A 213 -0.63 10.19 8.00
N SER A 214 -0.94 8.99 7.52
CA SER A 214 0.04 7.92 7.29
C SER A 214 0.38 7.83 5.81
N PHE A 215 1.67 7.94 5.50
CA PHE A 215 2.18 7.83 4.14
C PHE A 215 2.81 6.45 3.94
N PHE A 216 2.31 5.72 2.94
CA PHE A 216 2.84 4.41 2.56
C PHE A 216 3.50 4.53 1.19
N SER A 217 4.80 4.24 1.13
CA SER A 217 5.54 4.16 -0.13
C SER A 217 5.65 2.71 -0.60
N GLN A 218 5.82 2.51 -1.90
CA GLN A 218 6.18 1.20 -2.42
C GLN A 218 7.55 0.81 -1.86
N GLY A 219 7.69 -0.43 -1.42
CA GLY A 219 8.99 -0.98 -1.01
C GLY A 219 10.00 -0.82 -2.15
N ARG A 220 11.26 -0.58 -1.80
CA ARG A 220 12.35 -0.45 -2.77
C ARG A 220 12.97 -1.82 -3.04
N GLU A 221 13.71 -1.90 -4.14
CA GLU A 221 14.54 -3.07 -4.41
C GLU A 221 15.64 -3.18 -3.34
N ILE A 222 15.83 -4.40 -2.84
CA ILE A 222 16.90 -4.68 -1.88
C ILE A 222 18.21 -4.76 -2.65
N LYS A 223 19.19 -3.96 -2.23
CA LYS A 223 20.54 -3.97 -2.78
C LYS A 223 21.51 -4.61 -1.79
N SER A 224 22.52 -5.28 -2.31
CA SER A 224 23.60 -5.81 -1.49
C SER A 224 24.97 -5.66 -2.14
N CYS A 225 26.01 -5.59 -1.31
CA CYS A 225 27.38 -5.63 -1.77
C CYS A 225 27.81 -7.07 -2.09
N ILE A 226 28.80 -7.20 -2.99
CA ILE A 226 29.45 -8.48 -3.27
C ILE A 226 30.79 -8.48 -2.51
N THR A 227 30.81 -9.05 -1.32
CA THR A 227 32.00 -9.13 -0.43
C THR A 227 32.02 -10.46 0.33
N PRO A 228 33.14 -10.88 0.94
CA PRO A 228 33.16 -12.08 1.79
C PRO A 228 32.22 -12.00 3.00
N ASP A 229 32.06 -10.81 3.58
CA ASP A 229 31.18 -10.56 4.72
C ASP A 229 29.70 -10.30 4.30
N ALA A 230 29.37 -10.43 3.01
CA ALA A 230 28.02 -10.23 2.50
C ALA A 230 27.08 -11.39 2.96
N PRO A 231 25.75 -11.20 2.94
CA PRO A 231 25.02 -10.03 2.44
C PRO A 231 24.86 -8.91 3.49
N HIS A 232 25.22 -7.69 3.12
CA HIS A 232 24.72 -6.48 3.78
C HIS A 232 23.53 -5.97 2.96
N LEU A 233 22.32 -6.08 3.52
CA LEU A 233 21.08 -5.73 2.82
C LEU A 233 20.75 -4.25 3.05
N ASN A 234 20.43 -3.53 1.98
CA ASN A 234 20.04 -2.12 2.03
C ASN A 234 18.77 -1.91 1.22
N ASP A 235 17.76 -1.30 1.84
CA ASP A 235 16.47 -0.95 1.24
C ASP A 235 16.35 0.55 0.95
N ALA A 236 17.25 1.39 1.46
CA ALA A 236 17.28 2.83 1.21
C ALA A 236 17.74 3.22 -0.21
N GLY A 237 18.10 2.26 -1.06
CA GLY A 237 18.52 2.49 -2.46
C GLY A 237 19.96 3.00 -2.61
N GLU A 238 20.75 2.94 -1.54
CA GLU A 238 22.16 3.34 -1.50
C GLU A 238 22.96 2.63 -2.60
N VAL A 239 23.86 3.37 -3.24
CA VAL A 239 24.78 2.87 -4.29
C VAL A 239 26.09 2.36 -3.66
N THR A 240 26.28 2.61 -2.37
CA THR A 240 27.49 2.26 -1.60
C THR A 240 27.08 1.64 -0.28
N CYS A 241 27.76 0.58 0.14
CA CYS A 241 27.41 -0.16 1.36
C CYS A 241 27.86 0.58 2.63
N PRO A 242 26.94 0.99 3.53
CA PRO A 242 27.29 1.67 4.78
C PRO A 242 28.06 0.79 5.75
N GLU A 243 27.69 -0.49 5.87
CA GLU A 243 28.37 -1.45 6.76
C GLU A 243 29.84 -1.66 6.35
N CYS A 244 30.13 -1.77 5.05
CA CYS A 244 31.50 -1.81 4.55
C CYS A 244 32.27 -0.52 4.85
N ALA A 245 31.60 0.64 4.74
CA ALA A 245 32.21 1.94 5.02
C ALA A 245 32.55 2.12 6.51
N LYS A 246 31.74 1.58 7.43
CA LYS A 246 32.03 1.56 8.88
C LYS A 246 33.31 0.77 9.19
N LYS A 247 33.48 -0.41 8.57
CA LYS A 247 34.66 -1.27 8.77
C LYS A 247 35.92 -0.69 8.14
N ASN A 248 35.79 0.02 7.01
CA ASN A 248 36.93 0.57 6.27
C ASN A 248 36.60 1.97 5.72
N LYS A 249 36.89 3.02 6.50
CA LYS A 249 36.57 4.43 6.19
C LYS A 249 37.07 4.93 4.83
N ASN A 250 38.10 4.31 4.24
CA ASN A 250 38.71 4.72 2.97
C ASN A 250 38.27 3.89 1.75
N ARG A 251 37.31 2.96 1.89
CA ARG A 251 36.92 2.06 0.79
C ARG A 251 35.44 2.18 0.47
N ILE A 252 35.16 2.59 -0.76
CA ILE A 252 33.79 2.71 -1.30
C ILE A 252 33.42 1.39 -1.95
N ILE A 253 32.66 0.55 -1.23
CA ILE A 253 32.13 -0.70 -1.78
C ILE A 253 30.76 -0.44 -2.40
N LYS A 254 30.58 -0.83 -3.65
CA LYS A 254 29.31 -0.70 -4.38
C LYS A 254 28.30 -1.76 -3.96
N THR A 255 27.03 -1.40 -4.06
CA THR A 255 25.87 -2.28 -3.87
C THR A 255 25.15 -2.45 -5.19
N PHE A 256 24.55 -3.62 -5.39
CA PHE A 256 23.81 -3.95 -6.61
C PHE A 256 22.42 -4.51 -6.25
N PRO A 257 21.41 -4.23 -7.09
CA PRO A 257 20.10 -4.87 -7.06
C PRO A 257 20.16 -6.39 -6.87
N LEU A 258 19.42 -6.92 -5.88
CA LEU A 258 19.21 -8.36 -5.74
C LEU A 258 17.96 -8.80 -6.50
N ILE A 259 18.16 -9.77 -7.38
CA ILE A 259 17.14 -10.33 -8.25
C ILE A 259 17.14 -11.85 -8.04
N PHE A 260 15.96 -12.45 -7.96
CA PHE A 260 15.79 -13.84 -7.56
C PHE A 260 15.14 -14.67 -8.67
N CYS A 261 15.62 -15.90 -8.86
CA CYS A 261 14.96 -16.87 -9.73
C CYS A 261 13.54 -17.14 -9.20
N ARG A 262 12.52 -17.03 -10.06
CA ARG A 262 11.15 -17.36 -9.64
C ARG A 262 10.90 -18.85 -9.40
N ALA A 263 11.73 -19.73 -9.96
CA ALA A 263 11.56 -21.17 -9.81
C ALA A 263 12.16 -21.71 -8.49
N CYS A 264 13.39 -21.28 -8.14
CA CYS A 264 14.09 -21.81 -6.95
C CYS A 264 14.43 -20.77 -5.88
N GLY A 265 14.22 -19.47 -6.13
CA GLY A 265 14.58 -18.41 -5.20
C GLY A 265 16.08 -18.05 -5.17
N GLN A 266 16.91 -18.62 -6.05
CA GLN A 266 18.33 -18.26 -6.15
C GLN A 266 18.53 -16.77 -6.41
N GLU A 267 19.35 -16.11 -5.60
CA GLU A 267 19.73 -14.71 -5.76
C GLU A 267 20.81 -14.51 -6.83
N TYR A 268 20.70 -13.37 -7.51
CA TYR A 268 21.61 -12.82 -8.50
C TYR A 268 21.74 -11.31 -8.29
N TYR A 269 22.87 -10.74 -8.73
CA TYR A 269 23.04 -9.30 -8.72
C TYR A 269 22.80 -8.72 -10.11
N GLY A 270 21.86 -7.78 -10.22
CA GLY A 270 21.55 -7.05 -11.46
C GLY A 270 22.65 -6.04 -11.79
N VAL A 271 23.34 -6.24 -12.91
CA VAL A 271 24.47 -5.40 -13.30
C VAL A 271 24.49 -5.04 -14.78
N GLU A 272 25.18 -3.95 -15.06
CA GLU A 272 25.74 -3.59 -16.35
C GLU A 272 27.27 -3.74 -16.25
N ILE A 273 27.88 -4.45 -17.20
CA ILE A 273 29.33 -4.64 -17.28
C ILE A 273 29.89 -3.67 -18.31
N ALA A 274 30.67 -2.69 -17.87
CA ALA A 274 31.38 -1.76 -18.74
C ALA A 274 32.51 -2.45 -19.54
N GLU A 275 33.00 -1.81 -20.60
CA GLU A 275 34.08 -2.36 -21.45
C GLU A 275 35.35 -2.70 -20.67
N ASP A 276 35.65 -1.94 -19.61
CA ASP A 276 36.83 -2.14 -18.76
C ASP A 276 36.62 -3.14 -17.61
N GLY A 277 35.48 -3.84 -17.61
CA GLY A 277 35.08 -4.82 -16.60
C GLY A 277 34.43 -4.22 -15.35
N THR A 278 34.22 -2.90 -15.30
CA THR A 278 33.56 -2.25 -14.15
C THR A 278 32.09 -2.64 -14.06
N LEU A 279 31.60 -2.95 -12.85
CA LEU A 279 30.19 -3.23 -12.62
C LEU A 279 29.41 -1.97 -12.24
N ARG A 280 28.29 -1.73 -12.90
CA ARG A 280 27.30 -0.71 -12.55
C ARG A 280 26.00 -1.38 -12.11
N PRO A 281 25.31 -0.88 -11.07
CA PRO A 281 24.01 -1.42 -10.67
C PRO A 281 22.99 -1.21 -11.79
N ARG A 282 22.22 -2.25 -12.10
CA ARG A 282 21.19 -2.23 -13.15
C ARG A 282 19.91 -2.85 -12.64
N ASP A 283 18.81 -2.16 -12.83
CA ASP A 283 17.46 -2.65 -12.50
C ASP A 283 17.00 -3.68 -13.55
N ILE A 284 16.11 -4.60 -13.18
CA ILE A 284 15.69 -5.71 -14.06
C ILE A 284 15.09 -5.25 -15.39
N ASP A 285 14.36 -4.13 -15.39
CA ASP A 285 13.63 -3.60 -16.54
C ASP A 285 14.47 -2.60 -17.36
N ASP A 286 15.66 -2.22 -16.89
CA ASP A 286 16.53 -1.29 -17.59
C ASP A 286 17.35 -2.01 -18.68
N ILE A 287 17.08 -1.63 -19.93
CA ILE A 287 17.70 -2.19 -21.13
C ILE A 287 18.55 -1.17 -21.89
N ASP A 288 18.44 0.12 -21.56
CA ASP A 288 19.13 1.20 -22.25
C ASP A 288 20.42 1.54 -21.50
N VAL A 289 21.36 0.59 -21.57
CA VAL A 289 22.65 0.65 -20.87
C VAL A 289 23.81 0.79 -21.86
N GLU A 290 24.87 1.49 -21.48
CA GLU A 290 26.05 1.71 -22.33
C GLU A 290 26.89 0.42 -22.48
N GLY A 291 26.97 -0.37 -21.41
CA GLY A 291 27.71 -1.63 -21.32
C GLY A 291 26.85 -2.86 -21.59
N LYS A 292 27.38 -4.04 -21.21
CA LYS A 292 26.68 -5.32 -21.39
C LYS A 292 25.78 -5.61 -20.18
N PRO A 293 24.44 -5.69 -20.33
CA PRO A 293 23.57 -6.13 -19.24
C PRO A 293 23.82 -7.60 -18.89
N ALA A 294 23.89 -7.90 -17.61
CA ALA A 294 24.11 -9.25 -17.11
C ALA A 294 23.55 -9.44 -15.69
N TYR A 295 23.63 -10.67 -15.21
CA TYR A 295 23.38 -11.03 -13.82
C TYR A 295 24.61 -11.72 -13.25
N ILE A 296 24.99 -11.40 -12.02
CA ILE A 296 26.11 -12.06 -11.34
C ILE A 296 25.57 -13.12 -10.39
N PHE A 297 26.01 -14.36 -10.60
CA PHE A 297 25.81 -15.48 -9.68
C PHE A 297 27.07 -15.66 -8.83
N LEU A 298 26.92 -15.75 -7.50
CA LEU A 298 28.04 -16.00 -6.60
C LEU A 298 28.46 -17.46 -6.66
N GLY A 299 29.76 -17.70 -6.84
CA GLY A 299 30.32 -19.04 -7.04
C GLY A 299 30.50 -19.40 -8.51
N ARG A 300 30.84 -20.67 -8.74
CA ARG A 300 31.07 -21.22 -10.08
C ARG A 300 29.91 -22.12 -10.47
N HIS A 301 29.39 -21.93 -11.68
CA HIS A 301 28.45 -22.87 -12.28
C HIS A 301 29.13 -24.23 -12.48
N ASP A 302 28.40 -25.29 -12.13
CA ASP A 302 28.81 -26.67 -12.29
C ASP A 302 27.94 -27.32 -13.37
N PRO A 303 28.46 -27.50 -14.60
CA PRO A 303 27.70 -28.08 -15.70
C PRO A 303 27.29 -29.54 -15.48
N GLU A 304 27.93 -30.27 -14.56
CA GLU A 304 27.55 -31.65 -14.26
C GLU A 304 26.27 -31.70 -13.43
N LYS A 305 26.09 -30.75 -12.51
CA LYS A 305 24.88 -30.63 -11.70
C LYS A 305 23.73 -30.00 -12.47
N THR A 306 24.04 -28.98 -13.27
CA THR A 306 23.03 -28.24 -14.03
C THR A 306 23.45 -28.18 -15.49
N PRO A 307 23.23 -29.27 -16.26
CA PRO A 307 23.58 -29.32 -17.67
C PRO A 307 22.64 -28.43 -18.51
N PRO A 308 23.05 -28.04 -19.73
CA PRO A 308 22.19 -27.32 -20.64
C PRO A 308 20.95 -28.17 -21.02
N PRO A 309 19.78 -27.55 -21.21
CA PRO A 309 18.56 -28.26 -21.62
C PRO A 309 18.73 -29.03 -22.93
N ASP A 310 18.11 -30.22 -23.03
CA ASP A 310 18.16 -31.07 -24.23
C ASP A 310 17.72 -30.33 -25.50
N GLN A 311 16.77 -29.40 -25.38
CA GLN A 311 16.27 -28.60 -26.50
C GLN A 311 17.32 -27.66 -27.10
N TRP A 312 18.39 -27.38 -26.36
CA TRP A 312 19.52 -26.57 -26.81
C TRP A 312 20.58 -27.40 -27.52
N LEU A 313 20.49 -28.73 -27.44
CA LEU A 313 21.41 -29.64 -28.08
C LEU A 313 20.99 -29.93 -29.54
N THR A 314 21.95 -30.22 -30.39
CA THR A 314 21.72 -30.79 -31.72
C THR A 314 21.45 -32.28 -31.59
N LYS A 315 21.00 -32.93 -32.68
CA LYS A 315 20.89 -34.40 -32.75
C LYS A 315 22.20 -35.15 -32.47
N THR A 316 23.33 -34.45 -32.55
CA THR A 316 24.68 -34.97 -32.27
C THR A 316 25.16 -34.65 -30.85
N GLY A 317 24.30 -34.08 -30.00
CA GLY A 317 24.61 -33.76 -28.59
C GLY A 317 25.43 -32.48 -28.39
N LYS A 318 25.68 -31.68 -29.43
CA LYS A 318 26.41 -30.40 -29.30
C LYS A 318 25.44 -29.26 -29.02
N VAL A 319 25.84 -28.27 -28.22
CA VAL A 319 25.04 -27.06 -27.99
C VAL A 319 24.89 -26.28 -29.31
N GLN A 320 23.67 -25.86 -29.62
CA GLN A 320 23.38 -25.00 -30.76
C GLN A 320 24.02 -23.62 -30.56
N GLY A 321 24.66 -23.05 -31.58
CA GLY A 321 25.45 -21.82 -31.45
C GLY A 321 24.72 -20.63 -30.80
N LYS A 322 23.41 -20.49 -31.02
CA LYS A 322 22.57 -19.44 -30.38
C LYS A 322 22.42 -19.58 -28.85
N TYR A 323 22.74 -20.74 -28.30
CA TYR A 323 22.67 -21.04 -26.85
C TYR A 323 24.06 -21.21 -26.22
N GLN A 324 25.14 -21.08 -27.01
CA GLN A 324 26.50 -21.31 -26.53
C GLN A 324 26.82 -20.42 -25.31
N GLU A 325 26.44 -19.14 -25.36
CA GLU A 325 26.67 -18.19 -24.26
C GLU A 325 25.90 -18.50 -22.97
N TYR A 326 24.84 -19.31 -23.04
CA TYR A 326 24.01 -19.70 -21.88
C TYR A 326 24.39 -21.09 -21.34
N ALA A 327 25.00 -21.93 -22.17
CA ALA A 327 25.47 -23.25 -21.77
C ALA A 327 26.91 -23.20 -21.21
N ASP A 328 27.76 -22.33 -21.75
CA ASP A 328 29.14 -22.12 -21.33
C ASP A 328 29.27 -20.76 -20.64
N LEU A 329 28.82 -20.71 -19.38
CA LEU A 329 28.73 -19.47 -18.62
C LEU A 329 30.12 -18.98 -18.21
N GLU A 330 30.39 -17.71 -18.50
CA GLU A 330 31.70 -17.09 -18.26
C GLU A 330 32.01 -16.99 -16.76
N GLN A 331 33.11 -17.62 -16.35
CA GLN A 331 33.61 -17.63 -14.97
C GLN A 331 34.60 -16.48 -14.77
N ALA A 332 34.46 -15.72 -13.69
CA ALA A 332 35.30 -14.57 -13.41
C ALA A 332 35.62 -14.41 -11.91
N ASP A 333 36.62 -13.60 -11.62
CA ASP A 333 36.94 -13.14 -10.27
C ASP A 333 36.52 -11.66 -10.14
N TYR A 334 35.62 -11.35 -9.21
CA TYR A 334 35.20 -9.99 -8.92
C TYR A 334 36.03 -9.39 -7.77
N CYS A 335 36.57 -8.19 -7.94
CA CYS A 335 37.21 -7.43 -6.88
C CYS A 335 36.26 -6.36 -6.32
N PRO A 336 35.84 -6.46 -5.04
CA PRO A 336 34.95 -5.46 -4.44
C PRO A 336 35.59 -4.07 -4.30
N GLU A 337 36.91 -4.02 -4.13
CA GLU A 337 37.66 -2.77 -3.93
C GLU A 337 37.86 -1.99 -5.24
N CYS A 338 38.16 -2.70 -6.33
CA CYS A 338 38.30 -2.07 -7.64
C CYS A 338 36.96 -1.97 -8.39
N ASN A 339 35.91 -2.63 -7.90
CA ASN A 339 34.62 -2.76 -8.57
C ASN A 339 34.76 -3.31 -10.01
N LYS A 340 35.63 -4.31 -10.20
CA LYS A 340 35.97 -4.86 -11.52
C LYS A 340 35.89 -6.38 -11.57
N LEU A 341 35.39 -6.89 -12.69
CA LEU A 341 35.48 -8.29 -13.08
C LEU A 341 36.82 -8.56 -13.77
N TYR A 342 37.49 -9.63 -13.33
CA TYR A 342 38.70 -10.16 -13.94
C TYR A 342 38.36 -11.50 -14.59
N MET A 343 38.23 -11.49 -15.91
CA MET A 343 38.01 -12.68 -16.72
C MET A 343 39.36 -13.31 -17.05
N SER A 344 39.42 -14.64 -17.00
CA SER A 344 40.67 -15.37 -17.31
C SER A 344 41.14 -15.06 -18.74
N GLY A 345 42.32 -14.43 -18.84
CA GLY A 345 42.98 -14.13 -20.13
C GLY A 345 42.63 -12.78 -20.78
N ARG A 346 41.79 -11.92 -20.18
CA ARG A 346 41.41 -10.61 -20.76
C ARG A 346 41.89 -9.38 -19.97
N THR A 347 42.11 -9.51 -18.66
CA THR A 347 42.39 -8.36 -17.80
C THR A 347 43.51 -8.69 -16.81
N GLU A 348 44.48 -7.79 -16.63
CA GLU A 348 45.51 -7.97 -15.60
C GLU A 348 44.88 -7.92 -14.20
N PRO A 349 45.14 -8.91 -13.34
CA PRO A 349 44.55 -8.96 -12.01
C PRO A 349 45.12 -7.87 -11.10
N CYS A 350 44.26 -7.13 -10.40
CA CYS A 350 44.75 -6.18 -9.39
C CYS A 350 45.27 -6.87 -8.13
N LEU A 351 46.14 -6.16 -7.39
CA LEU A 351 46.80 -6.60 -6.16
C LEU A 351 45.92 -6.56 -4.89
N CYS A 352 44.62 -6.27 -5.03
CA CYS A 352 43.71 -6.27 -3.89
C CYS A 352 43.60 -7.68 -3.28
N PRO A 353 43.57 -7.80 -1.94
CA PRO A 353 43.62 -9.08 -1.25
C PRO A 353 42.35 -9.92 -1.44
N THR A 354 41.22 -9.29 -1.75
CA THR A 354 39.91 -9.94 -1.80
C THR A 354 39.42 -10.10 -3.23
N LYS A 355 39.10 -11.34 -3.61
CA LYS A 355 38.48 -11.70 -4.89
C LYS A 355 37.34 -12.67 -4.66
N MET A 356 36.15 -12.34 -5.17
CA MET A 356 34.97 -13.21 -5.11
C MET A 356 34.90 -14.03 -6.39
N LYS A 357 34.72 -15.34 -6.29
CA LYS A 357 34.45 -16.19 -7.46
C LYS A 357 33.00 -15.96 -7.90
N VAL A 358 32.81 -15.64 -9.17
CA VAL A 358 31.48 -15.34 -9.73
C VAL A 358 31.30 -15.98 -11.11
N THR A 359 30.05 -16.25 -11.45
CA THR A 359 29.62 -16.64 -12.79
C THR A 359 28.80 -15.50 -13.39
N VAL A 360 29.11 -15.12 -14.63
CA VAL A 360 28.36 -14.13 -15.39
C VAL A 360 27.21 -14.84 -16.12
N VAL A 361 25.98 -14.51 -15.75
CA VAL A 361 24.76 -15.02 -16.40
C VAL A 361 24.28 -13.98 -17.42
N PRO A 362 24.14 -14.32 -18.71
CA PRO A 362 23.78 -13.36 -19.74
C PRO A 362 22.34 -12.82 -19.59
N TYR A 363 22.14 -11.59 -20.07
CA TYR A 363 20.83 -11.07 -20.43
C TYR A 363 20.51 -11.38 -21.90
N PRO A 364 19.27 -11.77 -22.26
CA PRO A 364 18.14 -12.08 -21.37
C PRO A 364 18.36 -13.37 -20.57
N PHE A 365 17.81 -13.46 -19.36
CA PHE A 365 17.90 -14.66 -18.53
C PHE A 365 17.18 -15.84 -19.21
N LEU A 366 17.91 -16.83 -19.70
CA LEU A 366 17.33 -18.03 -20.32
C LEU A 366 17.53 -19.30 -19.52
N PHE A 367 18.41 -19.29 -18.52
CA PHE A 367 18.76 -20.48 -17.76
C PHE A 367 19.25 -20.12 -16.36
N CYS A 368 18.78 -20.88 -15.36
CA CYS A 368 19.21 -20.76 -13.98
C CYS A 368 20.36 -21.74 -13.70
N PRO A 369 21.61 -21.26 -13.48
CA PRO A 369 22.76 -22.12 -13.21
C PRO A 369 22.82 -22.66 -11.77
N SER A 370 21.78 -22.44 -10.95
CA SER A 370 21.75 -22.97 -9.59
C SER A 370 21.72 -24.50 -9.62
N GLY A 371 22.46 -25.13 -8.71
CA GLY A 371 22.71 -26.58 -8.67
C GLY A 371 21.46 -27.45 -8.55
N GLU A 372 20.36 -26.90 -8.03
CA GLU A 372 19.11 -27.64 -7.79
C GLU A 372 17.94 -27.15 -8.66
N CYS A 373 18.20 -26.27 -9.65
CA CYS A 373 17.13 -25.63 -10.41
C CYS A 373 17.10 -26.02 -11.89
N GLY A 374 18.07 -25.54 -12.69
CA GLY A 374 18.12 -25.82 -14.13
C GLY A 374 16.92 -25.31 -14.95
N VAL A 375 16.04 -24.48 -14.37
CA VAL A 375 14.91 -23.90 -15.11
C VAL A 375 15.43 -23.14 -16.32
N TYR A 376 14.76 -23.31 -17.46
CA TYR A 376 15.12 -22.64 -18.69
C TYR A 376 13.89 -22.02 -19.36
N TYR A 377 14.14 -20.95 -20.12
CA TYR A 377 13.11 -20.16 -20.77
C TYR A 377 13.47 -19.93 -22.24
N ASP A 378 12.45 -19.71 -23.07
CA ASP A 378 12.66 -19.11 -24.38
C ASP A 378 12.74 -17.57 -24.27
N ARG A 379 12.93 -16.89 -25.40
CA ARG A 379 13.04 -15.43 -25.46
C ARG A 379 11.69 -14.70 -25.43
N ARG A 380 10.55 -15.41 -25.35
CA ARG A 380 9.22 -14.79 -25.42
C ARG A 380 8.79 -14.17 -24.08
N PRO A 381 8.94 -14.81 -22.91
CA PRO A 381 8.68 -14.17 -21.63
C PRO A 381 9.64 -13.00 -21.42
N ARG A 382 9.08 -11.87 -20.98
CA ARG A 382 9.87 -10.76 -20.41
C ARG A 382 10.61 -11.24 -19.15
N GLU A 383 11.73 -10.60 -18.82
CA GLU A 383 12.56 -10.93 -17.65
C GLU A 383 11.78 -10.96 -16.34
N PHE A 384 10.86 -10.00 -16.15
CA PHE A 384 10.00 -9.94 -14.98
C PHE A 384 9.15 -11.23 -14.76
N ASN A 385 8.93 -12.06 -15.79
CA ASN A 385 8.26 -13.37 -15.67
C ASN A 385 9.19 -14.46 -15.11
N LYS A 386 10.49 -14.32 -15.29
CA LYS A 386 11.51 -15.34 -14.99
C LYS A 386 12.18 -15.06 -13.64
N LEU A 387 12.29 -13.78 -13.33
CA LEU A 387 12.96 -13.25 -12.17
C LEU A 387 12.01 -12.36 -11.36
N PHE A 388 12.31 -12.14 -10.09
CA PHE A 388 11.62 -11.17 -9.25
C PHE A 388 12.61 -10.39 -8.40
N SER A 389 12.26 -9.16 -8.03
CA SER A 389 12.96 -8.37 -7.03
C SER A 389 11.99 -7.92 -5.93
N PHE A 390 12.54 -7.61 -4.76
CA PHE A 390 11.75 -7.03 -3.67
C PHE A 390 11.23 -5.63 -4.06
N GLY A 391 10.12 -5.23 -3.46
CA GLY A 391 9.51 -3.93 -3.77
C GLY A 391 8.63 -3.92 -5.02
N THR A 392 8.44 -5.04 -5.71
CA THR A 392 7.63 -5.11 -6.95
C THR A 392 6.11 -5.20 -6.74
N VAL A 393 5.62 -4.78 -5.57
CA VAL A 393 4.18 -4.80 -5.25
C VAL A 393 3.47 -3.66 -5.99
N GLY A 394 2.51 -4.01 -6.85
CA GLY A 394 1.69 -3.03 -7.55
C GLY A 394 0.77 -2.26 -6.59
N ARG A 395 0.57 -0.96 -6.87
CA ARG A 395 -0.26 -0.05 -6.05
C ARG A 395 -1.60 -0.64 -5.65
N SER A 396 -2.35 -1.22 -6.58
CA SER A 396 -3.66 -1.82 -6.29
C SER A 396 -3.57 -2.98 -5.28
N THR A 397 -2.54 -3.82 -5.36
CA THR A 397 -2.37 -4.92 -4.37
C THR A 397 -2.05 -4.38 -2.98
N ALA A 398 -1.20 -3.35 -2.90
CA ALA A 398 -0.88 -2.70 -1.63
C ALA A 398 -2.12 -2.06 -0.99
N THR A 399 -2.90 -1.30 -1.78
CA THR A 399 -4.16 -0.69 -1.33
C THR A 399 -5.13 -1.75 -0.82
N ASP A 400 -5.33 -2.85 -1.58
CA ASP A 400 -6.25 -3.91 -1.19
C ASP A 400 -5.86 -4.55 0.15
N VAL A 401 -4.57 -4.82 0.37
CA VAL A 401 -4.07 -5.43 1.61
C VAL A 401 -4.25 -4.48 2.79
N ILE A 402 -3.87 -3.21 2.64
CA ILE A 402 -3.99 -2.20 3.70
C ILE A 402 -5.46 -2.01 4.06
N VAL A 403 -6.32 -1.76 3.07
CA VAL A 403 -7.75 -1.52 3.29
C VAL A 403 -8.43 -2.74 3.92
N SER A 404 -8.13 -3.96 3.42
CA SER A 404 -8.71 -5.18 3.98
C SER A 404 -8.25 -5.43 5.41
N HIS A 405 -6.96 -5.22 5.71
CA HIS A 405 -6.43 -5.38 7.06
C HIS A 405 -7.05 -4.37 8.03
N THR A 406 -7.12 -3.10 7.64
CA THR A 406 -7.75 -2.04 8.45
C THR A 406 -9.22 -2.36 8.73
N LEU A 407 -10.00 -2.76 7.72
CA LEU A 407 -11.41 -3.14 7.93
C LEU A 407 -11.57 -4.35 8.87
N ASN A 408 -10.66 -5.32 8.81
CA ASN A 408 -10.69 -6.49 9.68
C ASN A 408 -10.27 -6.16 11.13
N ALA A 409 -9.39 -5.19 11.31
CA ALA A 409 -8.96 -4.71 12.63
C ALA A 409 -10.01 -3.80 13.29
N LEU A 410 -10.87 -3.14 12.52
CA LEU A 410 -11.92 -2.26 13.03
C LEU A 410 -13.11 -3.05 13.63
N PRO A 411 -13.71 -2.54 14.73
CA PRO A 411 -14.96 -3.06 15.28
C PRO A 411 -16.09 -3.04 14.24
N GLU A 412 -17.05 -3.97 14.33
CA GLU A 412 -18.07 -4.19 13.29
C GLU A 412 -18.87 -2.92 12.92
N GLY A 413 -19.22 -2.08 13.90
CA GLY A 413 -19.93 -0.81 13.68
C GLY A 413 -19.11 0.31 13.06
N GLU A 414 -17.78 0.16 13.00
CA GLU A 414 -16.82 1.20 12.61
C GLU A 414 -16.08 0.87 11.31
N ARG A 415 -16.43 -0.23 10.62
CA ARG A 415 -15.80 -0.68 9.37
C ARG A 415 -16.17 0.19 8.17
N LYS A 416 -15.69 1.43 8.16
CA LYS A 416 -15.89 2.39 7.07
C LYS A 416 -14.55 2.95 6.62
N ILE A 417 -14.28 2.83 5.32
CA ILE A 417 -13.10 3.42 4.68
C ILE A 417 -13.55 4.12 3.41
N LEU A 418 -13.09 5.35 3.22
CA LEU A 418 -13.22 6.10 1.98
C LEU A 418 -11.86 6.11 1.30
N VAL A 419 -11.81 5.63 0.06
CA VAL A 419 -10.60 5.63 -0.77
C VAL A 419 -10.79 6.67 -1.85
N PHE A 420 -9.87 7.64 -1.91
CA PHE A 420 -9.82 8.65 -2.95
C PHE A 420 -8.68 8.34 -3.90
N SER A 421 -8.90 8.51 -5.19
CA SER A 421 -7.88 8.48 -6.23
C SER A 421 -8.05 9.71 -7.12
N ASP A 422 -6.94 10.25 -7.59
CA ASP A 422 -6.88 11.41 -8.49
C ASP A 422 -7.40 11.09 -9.90
N ASN A 423 -7.62 9.81 -10.21
CA ASN A 423 -8.08 9.35 -11.51
C ASN A 423 -9.34 8.47 -11.39
N ARG A 424 -10.39 8.85 -12.13
CA ARG A 424 -11.65 8.08 -12.21
C ARG A 424 -11.45 6.66 -12.72
N GLN A 425 -10.54 6.45 -13.67
CA GLN A 425 -10.23 5.12 -14.20
C GLN A 425 -9.52 4.25 -13.17
N ASP A 426 -8.59 4.83 -12.42
CA ASP A 426 -7.89 4.14 -11.34
C ASP A 426 -8.85 3.79 -10.19
N THR A 427 -9.76 4.70 -9.84
CA THR A 427 -10.83 4.44 -8.86
C THR A 427 -11.69 3.23 -9.28
N ALA A 428 -12.15 3.21 -10.54
CA ALA A 428 -12.96 2.10 -11.07
C ALA A 428 -12.18 0.78 -11.10
N LEU A 429 -10.90 0.84 -11.48
CA LEU A 429 -10.00 -0.32 -11.47
C LEU A 429 -9.82 -0.87 -10.06
N GLN A 430 -9.51 -0.02 -9.08
CA GLN A 430 -9.31 -0.43 -7.68
C GLN A 430 -10.57 -1.06 -7.08
N ALA A 431 -11.74 -0.46 -7.28
CA ALA A 431 -13.01 -1.02 -6.80
C ALA A 431 -13.28 -2.42 -7.38
N ALA A 432 -13.06 -2.61 -8.68
CA ALA A 432 -13.21 -3.92 -9.31
C ALA A 432 -12.13 -4.92 -8.84
N HIS A 433 -10.90 -4.45 -8.68
CA HIS A 433 -9.75 -5.25 -8.26
C HIS A 433 -9.95 -5.80 -6.84
N MET A 434 -10.33 -4.96 -5.88
CA MET A 434 -10.65 -5.35 -4.51
C MET A 434 -11.71 -6.45 -4.46
N ASN A 435 -12.83 -6.24 -5.17
CA ASN A 435 -13.92 -7.22 -5.23
C ASN A 435 -13.45 -8.55 -5.81
N ASN A 436 -12.62 -8.52 -6.84
CA ASN A 436 -12.08 -9.73 -7.47
C ASN A 436 -11.09 -10.48 -6.57
N ILE A 437 -10.22 -9.76 -5.86
CA ILE A 437 -9.31 -10.37 -4.88
C ILE A 437 -10.09 -11.02 -3.75
N GLN A 438 -11.07 -10.32 -3.17
CA GLN A 438 -11.89 -10.87 -2.09
C GLN A 438 -12.65 -12.13 -2.53
N LYS A 439 -13.35 -12.09 -3.67
CA LYS A 439 -14.04 -13.26 -4.23
C LYS A 439 -13.12 -14.47 -4.37
N ARG A 440 -11.91 -14.25 -4.89
CA ARG A 440 -10.91 -15.31 -5.06
C ARG A 440 -10.41 -15.85 -3.72
N LEU A 441 -10.12 -15.00 -2.75
CA LEU A 441 -9.67 -15.43 -1.43
C LEU A 441 -10.76 -16.23 -0.72
N HIS A 442 -12.01 -15.80 -0.76
CA HIS A 442 -13.15 -16.57 -0.24
C HIS A 442 -13.28 -17.94 -0.93
N PHE A 443 -13.22 -17.96 -2.26
CA PHE A 443 -13.25 -19.19 -3.05
C PHE A 443 -12.11 -20.15 -2.65
N ARG A 444 -10.85 -19.67 -2.64
CA ARG A 444 -9.68 -20.49 -2.28
C ARG A 444 -9.75 -21.00 -0.84
N ARG A 445 -10.23 -20.18 0.11
CA ARG A 445 -10.43 -20.60 1.50
C ARG A 445 -11.48 -21.71 1.60
N ALA A 446 -12.57 -21.63 0.87
CA ALA A 446 -13.57 -22.69 0.86
C ALA A 446 -13.07 -23.96 0.17
N LEU A 447 -12.42 -23.85 -0.98
CA LEU A 447 -11.78 -24.99 -1.65
C LEU A 447 -10.78 -25.69 -0.72
N TYR A 448 -9.88 -24.94 -0.08
CA TYR A 448 -8.95 -25.48 0.91
C TYR A 448 -9.66 -26.14 2.09
N THR A 449 -10.74 -25.54 2.59
CA THR A 449 -11.52 -26.09 3.71
C THR A 449 -12.18 -27.42 3.32
N VAL A 450 -12.73 -27.52 2.10
CA VAL A 450 -13.30 -28.77 1.58
C VAL A 450 -12.22 -29.86 1.49
N LEU A 451 -11.08 -29.55 0.87
CA LEU A 451 -9.98 -30.51 0.71
C LEU A 451 -9.40 -30.95 2.06
N LYS A 452 -9.26 -30.02 3.02
CA LYS A 452 -8.80 -30.35 4.37
C LYS A 452 -9.77 -31.27 5.12
N ALA A 453 -11.08 -31.12 4.90
CA ALA A 453 -12.10 -31.92 5.57
C ALA A 453 -12.31 -33.29 4.93
N LYS A 454 -12.18 -33.41 3.60
CA LYS A 454 -12.51 -34.62 2.84
C LYS A 454 -11.29 -35.41 2.37
N GLY A 455 -10.12 -34.77 2.34
CA GLY A 455 -8.89 -35.34 1.79
C GLY A 455 -8.93 -35.36 0.26
N GLN A 456 -9.28 -36.50 -0.31
CA GLN A 456 -9.36 -36.69 -1.77
C GLN A 456 -10.80 -36.53 -2.26
N MET A 457 -10.97 -35.89 -3.43
CA MET A 457 -12.27 -35.65 -4.03
C MET A 457 -12.20 -35.68 -5.56
N GLU A 458 -13.29 -36.05 -6.20
CA GLU A 458 -13.44 -35.92 -7.64
C GLU A 458 -13.74 -34.47 -8.05
N LEU A 459 -13.11 -34.04 -9.15
CA LEU A 459 -13.23 -32.66 -9.62
C LEU A 459 -14.69 -32.21 -9.82
N LEU A 460 -15.55 -33.09 -10.34
CA LEU A 460 -16.94 -32.75 -10.65
C LEU A 460 -17.80 -32.49 -9.41
N GLU A 461 -17.41 -33.00 -8.24
CA GLU A 461 -18.17 -32.86 -6.99
C GLU A 461 -17.77 -31.60 -6.20
N ILE A 462 -16.64 -30.97 -6.56
CA ILE A 462 -16.03 -29.90 -5.77
C ILE A 462 -16.93 -28.66 -5.67
N GLY A 463 -17.69 -28.33 -6.73
CA GLY A 463 -18.56 -27.16 -6.77
C GLY A 463 -19.69 -27.25 -5.74
N ASP A 464 -20.27 -28.44 -5.57
CA ASP A 464 -21.31 -28.71 -4.57
C ASP A 464 -20.77 -28.60 -3.14
N GLU A 465 -19.56 -29.10 -2.89
CA GLU A 465 -18.98 -29.10 -1.55
C GLU A 465 -18.51 -27.69 -1.15
N ILE A 466 -17.99 -26.89 -2.10
CA ILE A 466 -17.68 -25.47 -1.85
C ILE A 466 -18.96 -24.70 -1.55
N PHE A 467 -20.05 -24.97 -2.28
CA PHE A 467 -21.35 -24.34 -2.02
C PHE A 467 -21.84 -24.61 -0.59
N LYS A 468 -21.76 -25.86 -0.12
CA LYS A 468 -22.13 -26.24 1.25
C LYS A 468 -21.29 -25.50 2.31
N VAL A 469 -20.00 -25.28 2.04
CA VAL A 469 -19.16 -24.47 2.94
C VAL A 469 -19.62 -23.03 2.98
N PHE A 470 -19.91 -22.39 1.83
CA PHE A 470 -20.41 -21.01 1.82
C PHE A 470 -21.75 -20.86 2.55
N GLU A 471 -22.64 -21.83 2.42
CA GLU A 471 -23.93 -21.85 3.12
C GLU A 471 -23.73 -21.99 4.64
N ARG A 472 -22.92 -22.96 5.07
CA ARG A 472 -22.63 -23.22 6.49
C ARG A 472 -22.00 -22.01 7.19
N GLU A 473 -21.06 -21.35 6.53
CA GLU A 473 -20.34 -20.19 7.09
C GLU A 473 -21.12 -18.87 6.95
N GLY A 474 -22.30 -18.88 6.29
CA GLY A 474 -23.10 -17.67 6.09
C GLY A 474 -22.44 -16.61 5.19
N VAL A 475 -21.51 -17.01 4.33
CA VAL A 475 -20.72 -16.10 3.45
C VAL A 475 -21.21 -16.11 2.00
N MET A 476 -22.43 -16.58 1.77
CA MET A 476 -23.00 -16.71 0.45
C MET A 476 -23.13 -15.32 -0.22
N PRO A 477 -22.55 -15.09 -1.42
CA PRO A 477 -22.69 -13.82 -2.10
C PRO A 477 -24.13 -13.60 -2.56
N LYS A 478 -24.50 -12.35 -2.85
CA LYS A 478 -25.75 -12.08 -3.58
C LYS A 478 -25.61 -12.54 -5.03
N PHE A 479 -26.07 -13.75 -5.32
CA PHE A 479 -26.01 -14.34 -6.68
C PHE A 479 -27.40 -14.45 -7.36
N SER A 480 -28.50 -14.27 -6.60
CA SER A 480 -29.86 -14.23 -7.14
C SER A 480 -30.24 -12.83 -7.64
N ARG A 481 -30.94 -12.75 -8.79
CA ARG A 481 -31.39 -11.45 -9.36
C ARG A 481 -32.43 -10.71 -8.50
N PHE A 482 -33.08 -11.39 -7.56
CA PHE A 482 -34.16 -10.83 -6.74
C PHE A 482 -33.73 -10.31 -5.36
N GLY A 483 -32.43 -10.27 -5.05
CA GLY A 483 -31.88 -9.85 -3.75
C GLY A 483 -31.80 -8.34 -3.49
N GLY A 484 -32.75 -7.57 -4.04
CA GLY A 484 -32.84 -6.11 -3.89
C GLY A 484 -34.23 -5.69 -3.39
N GLY A 485 -34.41 -5.61 -2.08
CA GLY A 485 -35.37 -4.69 -1.45
C GLY A 485 -36.87 -4.99 -1.56
N SER A 486 -37.31 -6.20 -1.92
CA SER A 486 -38.72 -6.57 -1.78
C SER A 486 -38.88 -7.72 -0.78
N ASN A 487 -39.74 -7.52 0.22
CA ASN A 487 -40.12 -8.45 1.28
C ASN A 487 -40.82 -9.75 0.79
N LEU A 488 -40.63 -10.16 -0.46
CA LEU A 488 -41.04 -11.48 -0.94
C LEU A 488 -39.84 -12.42 -0.90
N MET A 489 -39.72 -13.13 0.23
CA MET A 489 -38.91 -14.34 0.33
C MET A 489 -39.43 -15.40 -0.65
N MET A 490 -39.01 -15.36 -1.91
CA MET A 490 -38.77 -16.58 -2.66
C MET A 490 -37.28 -16.85 -2.56
N GLY A 491 -36.90 -17.96 -1.93
CA GLY A 491 -35.51 -18.39 -1.85
C GLY A 491 -34.85 -18.49 -3.23
N SER A 492 -33.53 -18.63 -3.26
CA SER A 492 -32.78 -18.89 -4.49
C SER A 492 -33.46 -20.02 -5.27
N SER A 493 -33.76 -19.78 -6.54
CA SER A 493 -34.31 -20.86 -7.35
C SER A 493 -33.26 -21.96 -7.49
N ARG A 494 -33.66 -23.24 -7.52
CA ARG A 494 -32.75 -24.38 -7.74
C ARG A 494 -31.89 -24.22 -9.01
N VAL A 495 -32.37 -23.42 -9.97
CA VAL A 495 -31.63 -23.03 -11.18
C VAL A 495 -30.46 -22.10 -10.85
N GLU A 496 -30.66 -21.06 -10.05
CA GLU A 496 -29.61 -20.12 -9.64
C GLU A 496 -28.54 -20.81 -8.78
N GLU A 497 -28.96 -21.71 -7.87
CA GLU A 497 -28.02 -22.50 -7.05
C GLU A 497 -27.16 -23.42 -7.91
N ASN A 498 -27.77 -24.16 -8.84
CA ASN A 498 -27.04 -25.03 -9.76
C ASN A 498 -26.06 -24.23 -10.64
N ALA A 499 -26.49 -23.08 -11.17
CA ALA A 499 -25.59 -22.20 -11.92
C ALA A 499 -24.42 -21.69 -11.08
N PHE A 500 -24.65 -21.40 -9.79
CA PHE A 500 -23.57 -20.97 -8.89
C PHE A 500 -22.62 -22.12 -8.55
N LYS A 501 -23.11 -23.35 -8.36
CA LYS A 501 -22.27 -24.56 -8.20
C LYS A 501 -21.41 -24.84 -9.42
N GLU A 502 -21.98 -24.71 -10.62
CA GLU A 502 -21.22 -24.79 -11.88
C GLU A 502 -20.16 -23.69 -11.98
N TYR A 503 -20.47 -22.47 -11.54
CA TYR A 503 -19.50 -21.38 -11.45
C TYR A 503 -18.35 -21.69 -10.48
N LEU A 504 -18.62 -22.30 -9.32
CA LEU A 504 -17.59 -22.73 -8.37
C LEU A 504 -16.71 -23.86 -8.92
N LEU A 505 -17.31 -24.81 -9.64
CA LEU A 505 -16.57 -25.84 -10.38
C LEU A 505 -15.66 -25.21 -11.44
N PHE A 506 -16.20 -24.28 -12.23
CA PHE A 506 -15.44 -23.55 -13.24
C PHE A 506 -14.24 -22.78 -12.64
N ASN A 507 -14.44 -22.09 -11.51
CA ASN A 507 -13.34 -21.43 -10.80
C ASN A 507 -12.29 -22.43 -10.31
N THR A 508 -12.71 -23.64 -9.92
CA THR A 508 -11.76 -24.70 -9.53
C THR A 508 -10.92 -25.11 -10.73
N VAL A 509 -11.53 -25.32 -11.90
CA VAL A 509 -10.78 -25.61 -13.14
C VAL A 509 -9.78 -24.50 -13.48
N ILE A 510 -10.16 -23.23 -13.33
CA ILE A 510 -9.25 -22.09 -13.51
C ILE A 510 -8.09 -22.15 -12.50
N GLU A 511 -8.37 -22.46 -11.24
CA GLU A 511 -7.38 -22.55 -10.17
C GLU A 511 -6.39 -23.70 -10.38
N LEU A 512 -6.81 -24.82 -10.97
CA LEU A 512 -5.95 -25.94 -11.37
C LEU A 512 -5.10 -25.65 -12.61
N GLY A 513 -5.40 -24.56 -13.34
CA GLY A 513 -4.58 -24.11 -14.45
C GLY A 513 -3.28 -23.46 -13.98
N SER A 514 -2.33 -23.25 -14.89
CA SER A 514 -1.10 -22.52 -14.61
C SER A 514 -1.40 -21.14 -14.01
N SER A 515 -0.72 -20.79 -12.91
CA SER A 515 -0.95 -19.50 -12.26
C SER A 515 -0.76 -18.32 -13.23
N GLN A 516 -1.84 -17.59 -13.49
CA GLN A 516 -1.81 -16.41 -14.35
C GLN A 516 -1.34 -15.15 -13.61
N ARG A 517 -1.34 -15.14 -12.27
CA ARG A 517 -1.02 -13.96 -11.46
C ARG A 517 0.19 -14.24 -10.55
N ARG A 518 1.28 -13.53 -10.83
CA ARG A 518 2.60 -13.75 -10.22
C ARG A 518 2.68 -13.53 -8.71
N ASN A 519 1.83 -12.65 -8.16
CA ASN A 519 1.79 -12.37 -6.71
C ASN A 519 0.73 -13.23 -5.99
N GLN A 520 0.03 -14.09 -6.72
CA GLN A 520 -1.00 -14.98 -6.18
C GLN A 520 -0.88 -16.35 -6.85
N PRO A 521 0.19 -17.13 -6.55
CA PRO A 521 0.33 -18.50 -7.04
C PRO A 521 -0.94 -19.30 -6.74
N ASN A 522 -1.22 -20.31 -7.57
CA ASN A 522 -2.39 -21.15 -7.34
C ASN A 522 -2.17 -22.07 -6.11
N LEU A 523 -3.21 -22.74 -5.66
CA LEU A 523 -3.12 -23.62 -4.49
C LEU A 523 -2.16 -24.81 -4.67
N GLU A 524 -1.92 -25.25 -5.91
CA GLU A 524 -0.96 -26.31 -6.22
C GLU A 524 0.48 -25.82 -6.08
N ASP A 525 0.80 -24.66 -6.64
CA ASP A 525 2.11 -24.01 -6.59
C ASP A 525 2.58 -23.73 -5.14
N VAL A 526 1.65 -23.45 -4.22
CA VAL A 526 1.95 -23.25 -2.79
C VAL A 526 1.86 -24.53 -1.96
N GLY A 527 1.68 -25.70 -2.59
CA GLY A 527 1.64 -27.00 -1.92
C GLY A 527 0.39 -27.26 -1.05
N LEU A 528 -0.70 -26.51 -1.26
CA LEU A 528 -1.96 -26.67 -0.54
C LEU A 528 -2.96 -27.58 -1.27
N LEU A 529 -2.66 -27.94 -2.52
CA LEU A 529 -3.46 -28.82 -3.37
C LEU A 529 -2.52 -29.73 -4.17
N ARG A 530 -2.95 -30.97 -4.43
CA ARG A 530 -2.26 -31.90 -5.33
C ARG A 530 -3.25 -32.50 -6.31
N ILE A 531 -2.90 -32.49 -7.60
CA ILE A 531 -3.70 -33.13 -8.64
C ILE A 531 -3.20 -34.57 -8.84
N SER A 532 -4.13 -35.52 -8.87
CA SER A 532 -3.86 -36.92 -9.21
C SER A 532 -4.80 -37.37 -10.32
N TYR A 533 -4.28 -38.14 -11.27
CA TYR A 533 -5.07 -38.69 -12.36
C TYR A 533 -5.32 -40.18 -12.13
N ARG A 534 -6.59 -40.59 -12.22
CA ARG A 534 -6.97 -41.99 -12.08
C ARG A 534 -6.26 -42.84 -13.14
N ASN A 535 -5.71 -43.98 -12.71
CA ASN A 535 -5.02 -44.96 -13.55
C ASN A 535 -3.71 -44.48 -14.22
N MET A 536 -3.12 -43.35 -13.81
CA MET A 536 -1.79 -42.96 -14.32
C MET A 536 -0.72 -44.02 -14.09
N ASP A 537 -0.74 -44.66 -12.91
CA ASP A 537 0.23 -45.71 -12.58
C ASP A 537 0.13 -46.92 -13.55
N LYS A 538 -1.09 -47.23 -14.02
CA LYS A 538 -1.32 -48.31 -14.99
C LYS A 538 -0.79 -47.95 -16.38
N LEU A 539 -0.80 -46.66 -16.75
CA LEU A 539 -0.21 -46.17 -17.99
C LEU A 539 1.32 -46.14 -17.91
N ALA A 540 1.88 -45.75 -16.76
CA ALA A 540 3.31 -45.75 -16.52
C ALA A 540 3.89 -47.18 -16.56
N CYS A 541 3.21 -48.16 -15.96
CA CYS A 541 3.61 -49.57 -16.01
C CYS A 541 3.38 -50.25 -17.37
N ALA A 542 2.70 -49.61 -18.32
CA ALA A 542 2.51 -50.15 -19.68
C ALA A 542 3.58 -49.65 -20.68
N ALA A 543 4.49 -48.79 -20.23
CA ALA A 543 5.60 -48.25 -21.01
C ALA A 543 6.96 -48.92 -20.72
N ASP A 544 6.98 -49.87 -19.77
CA ASP A 544 8.02 -50.90 -19.62
C ASP A 544 7.57 -52.18 -20.35
#